data_AF-F5XQ25-F1
#
_entry.id   AF-F5XQ25-F1
#
_cell.length_a   1.000
_cell.length_b   1.000
_cell.length_c   1.000
_cell.angle_alpha   90.00
_cell.angle_beta   90.00
_cell.angle_gamma   90.00
#
_symmetry.space_group_name_H-M   'P 1'
#
loop_
_entity.id
_entity.type
_entity.pdbx_description
1 polymer ?
#
loop_
_entity_poly.entity_id
_entity_poly.type
_entity_poly.pdbx_seq_one_letter_code
_entity_poly.pdbx_strand_id
1 'polypeptide(L)'
;MATQVRLDGDRIRLADAVLVYLERTPALLEPVPSETAPRPYGVAPLAMTPGGDVVAALWPGEAVWLGFQAVDRAVTTQLQIRLDDQTSQLSCPPDSSFVGRPIAGGRRLLGSESLDRFTLIALTSVPVVVNVQLVRPTEFTRLSGRIPTPPDPGQAFSGRRLP
;
A
#
# COMPACT_ATOMS: atom_id res chain seq x y z
N MET A 1 17.99 10.92 -16.29
CA MET A 1 16.66 11.23 -15.73
C MET A 1 16.54 10.50 -14.41
N ALA A 2 16.26 11.17 -13.31
CA ALA A 2 16.05 10.49 -12.02
C ALA A 2 14.78 9.65 -12.09
N THR A 3 14.84 8.40 -11.64
CA THR A 3 13.68 7.50 -11.61
C THR A 3 12.64 8.07 -10.66
N GLN A 4 11.48 8.48 -11.19
CA GLN A 4 10.41 9.11 -10.41
C GLN A 4 9.68 8.13 -9.50
N VAL A 5 9.85 6.82 -9.68
CA VAL A 5 9.29 5.78 -8.81
C VAL A 5 10.43 4.89 -8.33
N ARG A 6 10.55 4.68 -7.02
CA ARG A 6 11.50 3.72 -6.44
C ARG A 6 10.95 3.09 -5.18
N LEU A 7 11.54 1.97 -4.77
CA LEU A 7 11.31 1.39 -3.45
C LEU A 7 12.30 1.93 -2.43
N ASP A 8 11.80 2.22 -1.24
CA ASP A 8 12.56 2.58 -0.04
C ASP A 8 12.19 1.58 1.06
N GLY A 9 12.87 0.43 1.05
CA GLY A 9 12.41 -0.76 1.77
C GLY A 9 11.05 -1.25 1.24
N ASP A 10 10.09 -1.43 2.14
CA ASP A 10 8.70 -1.80 1.82
C ASP A 10 7.79 -0.57 1.61
N ARG A 11 8.38 0.56 1.18
CA ARG A 11 7.66 1.79 0.84
C ARG A 11 7.88 2.13 -0.63
N ILE A 12 6.84 2.62 -1.27
CA ILE A 12 6.86 3.19 -2.62
C ILE A 12 7.14 4.68 -2.49
N ARG A 13 8.27 5.14 -3.03
CA ARG A 13 8.57 6.56 -3.14
C ARG A 13 8.16 7.08 -4.52
N LEU A 14 7.23 8.03 -4.52
CA LEU A 14 6.75 8.74 -5.70
C LEU A 14 7.38 10.13 -5.73
N ALA A 15 8.40 10.26 -6.57
CA ALA A 15 9.32 11.39 -6.68
C ALA A 15 9.87 11.81 -5.31
N ASP A 16 10.05 13.12 -5.12
CA ASP A 16 10.37 13.72 -3.83
C ASP A 16 9.11 14.29 -3.17
N ALA A 17 7.95 13.70 -3.46
CA ALA A 17 6.65 14.20 -2.99
C ALA A 17 6.08 13.33 -1.86
N VAL A 18 5.91 12.02 -2.10
CA VAL A 18 5.21 11.14 -1.15
C VAL A 18 5.83 9.75 -1.06
N LEU A 19 5.89 9.24 0.17
CA LEU A 19 6.11 7.82 0.48
C LEU A 19 4.76 7.17 0.70
N VAL A 20 4.55 5.99 0.12
CA VAL A 20 3.33 5.19 0.25
C VAL A 20 3.72 3.80 0.72
N TYR A 21 2.93 3.20 1.61
CA TYR A 21 3.17 1.84 2.10
C TYR A 21 1.85 1.14 2.35
N LEU A 22 1.87 -0.19 2.33
CA LEU A 22 0.68 -1.02 2.41
C LEU A 22 0.68 -1.75 3.75
N GLU A 23 -0.09 -1.27 4.71
CA GLU A 23 -0.21 -1.92 6.00
C GLU A 23 -1.08 -3.16 5.90
N ARG A 24 -0.60 -4.29 6.40
CA ARG A 24 -1.33 -5.55 6.37
C ARG A 24 -2.12 -5.73 7.65
N THR A 25 -3.38 -6.12 7.50
CA THR A 25 -4.33 -6.37 8.58
C THR A 25 -5.09 -7.67 8.31
N PRO A 26 -5.69 -8.31 9.33
CA PRO A 26 -6.58 -9.44 9.07
C PRO A 26 -7.76 -8.94 8.24
N ALA A 27 -8.17 -9.70 7.23
CA ALA A 27 -9.40 -9.42 6.50
C ALA A 27 -10.57 -9.61 7.46
N LEU A 28 -11.17 -8.49 7.88
CA LEU A 28 -12.34 -8.52 8.74
C LEU A 28 -13.57 -8.88 7.89
N LEU A 29 -14.40 -9.79 8.42
CA LEU A 29 -15.62 -10.26 7.75
C LEU A 29 -16.71 -9.19 7.72
N GLU A 30 -16.61 -8.18 8.58
CA GLU A 30 -17.56 -7.09 8.72
C GLU A 30 -16.88 -5.74 8.45
N PRO A 31 -17.62 -4.73 7.95
CA PRO A 31 -17.11 -3.38 7.82
C PRO A 31 -16.59 -2.88 9.16
N VAL A 32 -15.32 -2.52 9.20
CA VAL A 32 -14.73 -1.94 10.40
C VAL A 32 -15.33 -0.55 10.60
N PRO A 33 -15.87 -0.22 11.79
CA PRO A 33 -16.19 1.15 12.11
C PRO A 33 -14.95 2.02 11.87
N SER A 34 -15.12 3.21 11.30
CA SER A 34 -14.01 4.11 10.94
C SER A 34 -13.07 4.42 12.12
N GLU A 35 -13.59 4.29 13.34
CA GLU A 35 -12.87 4.55 14.59
C GLU A 35 -12.09 3.33 15.13
N THR A 36 -12.36 2.13 14.61
CA THR A 36 -11.81 0.86 15.10
C THR A 36 -10.85 0.21 14.11
N ALA A 37 -10.14 1.01 13.31
CA ALA A 37 -9.29 0.49 12.25
C ALA A 37 -8.27 -0.55 12.81
N PRO A 38 -8.26 -1.79 12.26
CA PRO A 38 -7.50 -2.92 12.78
C PRO A 38 -6.03 -2.58 12.95
N ARG A 39 -5.41 -3.13 13.99
CA ARG A 39 -3.97 -2.96 14.20
C ARG A 39 -3.21 -3.69 13.10
N PRO A 40 -2.35 -2.99 12.35
CA PRO A 40 -1.56 -3.64 11.33
C PRO A 40 -0.50 -4.53 11.97
N TYR A 41 -0.28 -5.72 11.41
CA TYR A 41 0.80 -6.61 11.85
C TYR A 41 2.10 -6.40 11.06
N GLY A 42 2.15 -5.38 10.20
CA GLY A 42 3.33 -5.01 9.43
C GLY A 42 2.98 -4.38 8.10
N VAL A 43 4.00 -4.16 7.26
CA VAL A 43 3.85 -3.66 5.89
C VAL A 43 3.93 -4.84 4.91
N ALA A 44 3.22 -4.75 3.79
CA ALA A 44 3.31 -5.73 2.72
C ALA A 44 4.69 -5.69 2.06
N PRO A 45 5.36 -6.85 1.92
CA PRO A 45 6.60 -6.92 1.17
C PRO A 45 6.39 -6.39 -0.25
N LEU A 46 7.25 -5.46 -0.67
CA LEU A 46 7.17 -4.85 -1.99
C LEU A 46 8.34 -5.25 -2.89
N ALA A 47 8.06 -5.34 -4.19
CA ALA A 47 9.08 -5.45 -5.23
C ALA A 47 8.66 -4.67 -6.48
N MET A 48 9.64 -4.16 -7.22
CA MET A 48 9.41 -3.61 -8.55
C MET A 48 9.63 -4.71 -9.58
N THR A 49 8.69 -4.85 -10.49
CA THR A 49 8.82 -5.70 -11.67
C THR A 49 9.73 -5.03 -12.70
N PRO A 50 10.30 -5.77 -13.66
CA PRO A 50 11.06 -5.18 -14.77
C PRO A 50 10.26 -4.17 -15.60
N GLY A 51 8.92 -4.28 -15.62
CA GLY A 51 8.00 -3.37 -16.31
C GLY A 51 7.71 -2.06 -15.56
N GLY A 52 8.26 -1.87 -14.34
CA GLY A 52 8.06 -0.67 -13.54
C GLY A 52 6.82 -0.68 -12.64
N ASP A 53 5.98 -1.72 -12.71
CA ASP A 53 4.89 -1.95 -11.77
C ASP A 53 5.43 -2.43 -10.42
N VAL A 54 4.75 -2.07 -9.33
CA VAL A 54 5.01 -2.58 -7.98
C VAL A 54 4.11 -3.78 -7.71
N VAL A 55 4.67 -4.84 -7.18
CA VAL A 55 3.94 -6.01 -6.67
C VAL A 55 4.03 -6.05 -5.16
N ALA A 56 2.93 -6.40 -4.50
CA ALA A 56 2.84 -6.52 -3.06
C ALA A 56 2.33 -7.89 -2.65
N ALA A 57 3.07 -8.60 -1.80
CA ALA A 57 2.67 -9.92 -1.34
C ALA A 57 1.54 -9.84 -0.30
N LEU A 58 0.45 -10.57 -0.53
CA LEU A 58 -0.71 -10.64 0.36
C LEU A 58 -1.14 -12.10 0.60
N TRP A 59 -1.15 -12.52 1.86
CA TRP A 59 -1.56 -13.87 2.24
C TRP A 59 -3.09 -14.03 2.22
N PRO A 60 -3.60 -15.27 2.13
CA PRO A 60 -5.02 -15.53 2.31
C PRO A 60 -5.52 -15.02 3.66
N GLY A 61 -6.69 -14.38 3.66
CA GLY A 61 -7.27 -13.81 4.89
C GLY A 61 -6.66 -12.48 5.33
N GLU A 62 -5.89 -11.82 4.46
CA GLU A 62 -5.33 -10.50 4.73
C GLU A 62 -6.01 -9.40 3.90
N ALA A 63 -5.99 -8.18 4.44
CA ALA A 63 -6.36 -6.96 3.74
C ALA A 63 -5.25 -5.92 3.90
N VAL A 64 -5.17 -4.96 2.96
CA VAL A 64 -4.21 -3.86 3.02
C VAL A 64 -4.88 -2.51 3.29
N TRP A 65 -4.21 -1.68 4.07
CA TRP A 65 -4.53 -0.27 4.26
C TRP A 65 -3.44 0.57 3.61
N LEU A 66 -3.84 1.66 2.96
CA LEU A 66 -2.87 2.57 2.37
C LEU A 66 -2.44 3.59 3.40
N GLY A 67 -1.16 3.54 3.76
CA GLY A 67 -0.51 4.58 4.51
C GLY A 67 0.37 5.43 3.59
N PHE A 68 0.49 6.71 3.90
CA PHE A 68 1.27 7.65 3.10
C PHE A 68 1.83 8.79 3.95
N GLN A 69 2.95 9.35 3.51
CA GLN A 69 3.67 10.43 4.18
C GLN A 69 4.31 11.35 3.14
N ALA A 70 4.17 12.66 3.31
CA ALA A 70 4.91 13.64 2.52
C ALA A 70 6.42 13.47 2.75
N VAL A 71 7.19 13.52 1.68
CA VAL A 71 8.66 13.50 1.73
C VAL A 71 9.15 14.85 2.28
N ASP A 72 8.64 15.95 1.70
CA ASP A 72 8.82 17.28 2.25
C ASP A 72 7.73 17.58 3.29
N ARG A 73 8.13 17.64 4.55
CA ARG A 73 7.21 17.91 5.67
C ARG A 73 6.76 19.36 5.76
N ALA A 74 7.21 20.26 4.87
CA ALA A 74 6.73 21.63 4.79
C ALA A 74 5.56 21.81 3.81
N VAL A 75 5.26 20.81 2.98
CA VAL A 75 4.33 20.95 1.85
C VAL A 75 3.21 19.91 1.89
N THR A 76 1.96 20.37 1.72
CA THR A 76 0.83 19.47 1.51
C THR A 76 0.96 18.78 0.15
N THR A 77 1.03 17.46 0.16
CA THR A 77 1.06 16.65 -1.08
C THR A 77 -0.30 16.03 -1.35
N GLN A 78 -0.71 15.96 -2.61
CA GLN A 78 -1.96 15.29 -3.01
C GLN A 78 -1.63 13.95 -3.66
N LEU A 79 -2.31 12.90 -3.20
CA LEU A 79 -2.23 11.54 -3.71
C LEU A 79 -3.60 11.13 -4.25
N GLN A 80 -3.64 10.69 -5.49
CA GLN A 80 -4.84 10.09 -6.07
C GLN A 80 -4.66 8.57 -6.17
N ILE A 81 -5.69 7.83 -5.79
CA ILE A 81 -5.78 6.38 -5.92
C ILE A 81 -6.89 6.06 -6.92
N ARG A 82 -6.60 5.17 -7.87
CA ARG A 82 -7.60 4.63 -8.79
C ARG A 82 -7.70 3.13 -8.59
N LEU A 83 -8.90 2.65 -8.29
CA LEU A 83 -9.28 1.25 -8.15
C LEU A 83 -10.42 1.01 -9.12
N ASP A 84 -10.19 0.24 -10.18
CA ASP A 84 -11.17 0.03 -11.26
C ASP A 84 -11.79 1.35 -11.77
N ASP A 85 -13.10 1.55 -11.58
CA ASP A 85 -13.86 2.74 -11.94
C ASP A 85 -13.92 3.81 -10.82
N GLN A 86 -13.39 3.50 -9.63
CA GLN A 86 -13.40 4.39 -8.49
C GLN A 86 -12.10 5.20 -8.40
N THR A 87 -12.25 6.49 -8.09
CA THR A 87 -11.13 7.40 -7.86
C THR A 87 -11.29 8.06 -6.50
N SER A 88 -10.25 7.99 -5.67
CA SER A 88 -10.18 8.69 -4.39
C SER A 88 -9.02 9.67 -4.42
N GLN A 89 -9.26 10.91 -3.98
CA GLN A 89 -8.21 11.91 -3.76
C GLN A 89 -7.94 12.04 -2.27
N LEU A 90 -6.67 12.00 -1.91
CA LEU A 90 -6.18 12.04 -0.55
C LEU A 90 -5.20 13.22 -0.41
N SER A 91 -5.43 14.03 0.61
CA SER A 91 -4.48 15.07 1.00
C SER A 91 -3.55 14.56 2.08
N CYS A 92 -2.25 14.78 1.90
CA CYS A 92 -1.18 14.48 2.84
C CYS A 92 -0.63 15.80 3.39
N PRO A 93 -1.16 16.31 4.51
CA PRO A 93 -0.68 17.54 5.09
C PRO A 93 0.78 17.45 5.54
N PRO A 94 1.49 18.60 5.61
CA PRO A 94 2.76 18.69 6.32
C PRO A 94 2.56 18.17 7.75
N ASP A 95 3.48 17.33 8.22
CA ASP A 95 3.43 16.65 9.52
C ASP A 95 2.34 15.58 9.71
N SER A 96 1.64 15.15 8.64
CA SER A 96 0.75 13.99 8.77
C SER A 96 1.55 12.69 8.95
N SER A 97 1.49 12.14 10.16
CA SER A 97 1.89 10.77 10.46
C SER A 97 0.79 9.77 10.06
N PHE A 98 1.12 8.86 9.14
CA PHE A 98 0.68 7.46 9.12
C PHE A 98 -0.76 7.17 9.59
N VAL A 99 -1.76 7.73 8.89
CA VAL A 99 -3.14 7.26 9.06
C VAL A 99 -3.51 6.40 7.87
N GLY A 100 -3.36 5.09 8.03
CA GLY A 100 -3.90 4.11 7.10
C GLY A 100 -5.35 4.45 6.78
N ARG A 101 -5.66 4.72 5.51
CA ARG A 101 -7.04 4.91 5.08
C ARG A 101 -7.62 3.57 4.64
N PRO A 102 -8.87 3.27 5.04
CA PRO A 102 -9.54 2.10 4.51
C PRO A 102 -9.68 2.34 3.01
N ILE A 103 -9.00 1.52 2.22
CA ILE A 103 -9.43 1.36 0.85
C ILE A 103 -10.65 0.43 0.91
N ALA A 104 -11.81 0.95 0.51
CA ALA A 104 -13.00 0.13 0.34
C ALA A 104 -12.66 -0.97 -0.67
N GLY A 105 -12.64 -2.23 -0.24
CA GLY A 105 -12.09 -3.31 -1.07
C GLY A 105 -11.32 -4.39 -0.33
N GLY A 106 -11.24 -4.36 1.01
CA GLY A 106 -10.91 -5.53 1.84
C GLY A 106 -11.97 -6.63 1.72
N ARG A 107 -12.22 -7.11 0.50
CA ARG A 107 -13.11 -8.21 0.21
C ARG A 107 -12.43 -9.50 0.64
N ARG A 108 -13.24 -10.42 1.13
CA ARG A 108 -12.85 -11.82 1.33
C ARG A 108 -12.52 -12.44 -0.03
N LEU A 109 -11.25 -12.38 -0.44
CA LEU A 109 -10.73 -13.05 -1.64
C LEU A 109 -10.31 -14.49 -1.29
N LEU A 110 -11.27 -15.32 -0.88
CA LEU A 110 -11.14 -16.76 -1.06
C LEU A 110 -11.92 -17.09 -2.33
N GLY A 111 -11.23 -17.09 -3.48
CA GLY A 111 -11.79 -17.60 -4.73
C GLY A 111 -11.63 -16.77 -6.00
N SER A 112 -10.98 -15.60 -6.01
CA SER A 112 -10.55 -14.98 -7.28
C SER A 112 -9.04 -15.13 -7.48
N GLU A 113 -8.66 -15.68 -8.63
CA GLU A 113 -7.28 -15.72 -9.11
C GLU A 113 -6.74 -14.33 -9.47
N SER A 114 -7.62 -13.36 -9.66
CA SER A 114 -7.31 -11.94 -9.78
C SER A 114 -7.24 -11.32 -8.39
N LEU A 115 -6.02 -11.03 -7.95
CA LEU A 115 -5.80 -10.08 -6.87
C LEU A 115 -5.81 -8.67 -7.46
N ASP A 116 -6.30 -7.71 -6.66
CA ASP A 116 -6.65 -6.37 -7.15
C ASP A 116 -5.41 -5.57 -7.61
N ARG A 117 -5.59 -4.83 -8.70
CA ARG A 117 -4.63 -3.83 -9.21
C ARG A 117 -5.18 -2.44 -8.93
N PHE A 118 -4.33 -1.54 -8.47
CA PHE A 118 -4.68 -0.13 -8.32
C PHE A 118 -3.55 0.76 -8.81
N THR A 119 -3.88 2.00 -9.11
CA THR A 119 -2.92 3.00 -9.56
C THR A 119 -2.78 4.09 -8.51
N LEU A 120 -1.54 4.40 -8.15
CA LEU A 120 -1.19 5.55 -7.32
C LEU A 120 -0.66 6.66 -8.21
N ILE A 121 -1.15 7.88 -7.97
CA ILE A 121 -0.77 9.07 -8.73
C ILE A 121 -0.40 10.16 -7.73
N ALA A 122 0.88 10.51 -7.64
CA ALA A 122 1.32 11.69 -6.92
C ALA A 122 1.10 12.92 -7.80
N LEU A 123 0.24 13.84 -7.35
CA LEU A 123 -0.10 15.07 -8.07
C LEU A 123 0.98 16.13 -7.79
N THR A 124 2.06 16.08 -8.57
CA THR A 124 3.12 17.10 -8.59
C THR A 124 3.03 17.96 -9.84
N SER A 125 4.02 18.84 -10.11
CA SER A 125 4.09 19.60 -11.37
C SER A 125 4.09 18.70 -12.61
N VAL A 126 4.67 17.50 -12.49
CA VAL A 126 4.55 16.41 -13.47
C VAL A 126 3.98 15.20 -12.73
N PRO A 127 2.72 14.78 -13.00
CA PRO A 127 2.13 13.65 -12.29
C PRO A 127 2.97 12.38 -12.39
N VAL A 128 3.22 11.75 -11.24
CA VAL A 128 3.99 10.50 -11.16
C VAL A 128 3.04 9.36 -10.89
N VAL A 129 3.09 8.34 -11.74
CA VAL A 129 2.14 7.23 -11.76
C VAL A 129 2.87 5.92 -11.50
N VAL A 130 2.29 5.08 -10.65
CA VAL A 130 2.72 3.68 -10.49
C VAL A 130 1.50 2.78 -10.36
N ASN A 131 1.54 1.61 -10.99
CA ASN A 131 0.55 0.58 -10.72
C ASN A 131 1.08 -0.34 -9.63
N VAL A 132 0.18 -0.70 -8.72
CA VAL A 132 0.42 -1.64 -7.64
C VAL A 132 -0.48 -2.84 -7.86
N GLN A 133 0.11 -4.02 -7.90
CA GLN A 133 -0.59 -5.30 -8.02
C GLN A 133 -0.46 -6.03 -6.69
N LEU A 134 -1.58 -6.34 -6.06
CA LEU A 134 -1.59 -7.28 -4.95
C LEU A 134 -1.38 -8.68 -5.55
N VAL A 135 -0.49 -9.50 -4.99
CA VAL A 135 -0.18 -10.83 -5.51
C VAL A 135 -0.02 -11.85 -4.38
N ARG A 136 -0.25 -13.14 -4.65
CA ARG A 136 0.01 -14.19 -3.66
C ARG A 136 1.52 -14.35 -3.46
N PRO A 137 1.98 -14.89 -2.32
CA PRO A 137 3.41 -15.09 -2.05
C PRO A 137 4.16 -15.89 -3.13
N THR A 138 3.50 -16.89 -3.71
CA THR A 138 4.04 -17.70 -4.81
C THR A 138 4.27 -16.86 -6.07
N GLU A 139 3.28 -16.06 -6.44
CA GLU A 139 3.34 -15.16 -7.59
C GLU A 139 4.32 -14.00 -7.37
N PHE A 140 4.36 -13.44 -6.16
CA PHE A 140 5.39 -12.47 -5.77
C PHE A 140 6.79 -13.04 -5.98
N THR A 141 7.03 -14.27 -5.53
CA THR A 141 8.33 -14.94 -5.68
C THR A 141 8.66 -15.13 -7.16
N ARG A 142 7.68 -15.53 -7.98
CA ARG A 142 7.85 -15.68 -9.43
C ARG A 142 8.20 -14.36 -10.12
N LEU A 143 7.54 -13.27 -9.75
CA LEU A 143 7.70 -11.95 -10.39
C LEU A 143 8.94 -11.19 -9.91
N SER A 144 9.33 -11.35 -8.64
CA SER A 144 10.40 -10.58 -8.00
C SER A 144 11.69 -11.38 -7.75
N GLY A 145 11.63 -12.71 -7.80
CA GLY A 145 12.73 -13.59 -7.38
C GLY A 145 12.97 -13.61 -5.87
N ARG A 146 12.14 -12.95 -5.06
CA ARG A 146 12.28 -12.84 -3.61
C ARG A 146 11.18 -13.61 -2.89
N ILE A 147 11.54 -14.32 -1.83
CA ILE A 147 10.56 -14.94 -0.93
C ILE A 147 10.04 -13.84 0.02
N PRO A 148 8.74 -13.54 0.04
CA PRO A 148 8.20 -12.49 0.89
C PRO A 148 8.11 -12.98 2.34
N THR A 149 8.44 -12.11 3.29
CA THR A 149 8.39 -12.42 4.72
C THR A 149 6.94 -12.64 5.18
N PRO A 150 6.61 -13.79 5.83
CA PRO A 150 5.26 -14.08 6.31
C PRO A 150 4.77 -13.06 7.34
N PRO A 151 3.44 -12.94 7.55
CA PRO A 151 2.93 -12.14 8.66
C PRO A 151 3.45 -12.70 9.98
N ASP A 152 3.80 -11.83 10.92
CA ASP A 152 4.06 -12.22 12.31
C ASP A 152 2.75 -12.10 13.11
N PRO A 153 2.11 -13.21 13.51
CA PRO A 153 0.87 -13.18 14.27
C PRO A 153 1.01 -12.45 15.62
N GLY A 154 2.21 -12.43 16.20
CA GLY A 154 2.50 -11.73 17.45
C GLY A 154 2.39 -10.21 17.34
N GLN A 155 2.59 -9.67 16.13
CA GLN A 155 2.45 -8.24 15.85
C GLN A 155 1.01 -7.79 15.60
N ALA A 156 0.07 -8.71 15.32
CA ALA A 156 -1.34 -8.36 15.11
C ALA A 156 -2.01 -7.73 16.34
N PHE A 157 -1.50 -8.01 17.54
CA PHE A 157 -2.04 -7.51 18.81
C PHE A 157 -1.12 -6.52 19.52
N SER A 158 0.15 -6.44 19.11
CA SER A 158 1.17 -5.57 19.70
C SER A 158 1.64 -4.44 18.77
N GLY A 159 1.26 -4.49 17.49
CA GLY A 159 1.65 -3.53 16.48
C GLY A 159 1.29 -2.10 16.90
N ARG A 160 2.30 -1.23 16.91
CA ARG A 160 2.10 0.21 16.88
C ARG A 160 1.75 0.56 15.44
N ARG A 161 0.80 1.46 15.22
CA ARG A 161 0.77 2.17 13.92
C ARG A 161 2.14 2.79 13.75
N LEU A 162 2.77 2.52 12.61
CA LEU A 162 4.06 3.12 12.31
C LEU A 162 3.88 4.65 12.48
N PRO A 163 4.78 5.34 13.20
CA PRO A 163 4.64 6.77 13.47
C PRO A 163 4.90 7.59 12.23
#